data_AF-A0A1F5BW23-F1
#
_entry.id   AF-A0A1F5BW23-F1
#
_cell.length_a   1.000
_cell.length_b   1.000
_cell.length_c   1.000
_cell.angle_alpha   90.00
_cell.angle_beta   90.00
_cell.angle_gamma   90.00
#
_symmetry.space_group_name_H-M   'P 1'
#
loop_
_entity.id
_entity.type
_entity.pdbx_description
1 polymer ?
#
loop_
_entity_poly.entity_id
_entity_poly.type
_entity_poly.pdbx_seq_one_letter_code
_entity_poly.pdbx_strand_id
1 'polypeptide(L)'
;MEYALKRQLSFGIVFIFIVVAAVLSLYQAFVPEPTCFDGRQNQEEEKVDCGGPYCMACKVTKLEDIAVASYHVFLVGGTYDAIAKIQNKNQQRGVRSFSYVFTFYDAEKNIIGEKRGADYVLAGQTRYIIENNIALFKPVGFMDFTVSPVIWEEQKISIGPAALPVFSKKYEQGTGSQGGFAHVVGTVQNESPYSFSTIDVAVVLLDKNRQPLAAGQTQISGLRFGEKRDFTILFAKGTPMPAEIDAEASTNLFDPSNVR
;
A
#
# COMPACT_ATOMS: atom_id res chain seq x y z
N MET A 1 -8.32 14.07 -84.94
CA MET A 1 -8.00 12.94 -84.04
C MET A 1 -8.66 11.71 -84.59
N GLU A 2 -7.88 10.82 -85.21
CA GLU A 2 -8.36 9.58 -85.82
C GLU A 2 -9.20 8.78 -84.82
N TYR A 3 -10.35 8.31 -85.28
CA TYR A 3 -11.29 7.48 -84.52
C TYR A 3 -10.61 6.28 -83.86
N ALA A 4 -9.54 5.76 -84.49
CA ALA A 4 -8.68 4.70 -83.96
C ALA A 4 -7.93 5.11 -82.68
N LEU A 5 -7.36 6.32 -82.63
CA LEU A 5 -6.61 6.82 -81.47
C LEU A 5 -7.52 7.06 -80.25
N LYS A 6 -8.71 7.63 -80.47
CA LYS A 6 -9.72 7.82 -79.40
C LYS A 6 -10.21 6.50 -78.82
N ARG A 7 -10.42 5.48 -79.67
CA ARG A 7 -10.84 4.15 -79.24
C ARG A 7 -9.75 3.44 -78.43
N GLN A 8 -8.49 3.50 -78.89
CA GLN A 8 -7.35 2.94 -78.16
C GLN A 8 -7.14 3.62 -76.79
N LEU A 9 -7.28 4.95 -76.71
CA LEU A 9 -7.22 5.69 -75.44
C LEU A 9 -8.37 5.31 -74.50
N SER A 10 -9.59 5.11 -75.01
CA SER A 10 -10.73 4.72 -74.18
C SER A 10 -10.54 3.35 -73.52
N PHE A 11 -10.02 2.36 -74.28
CA PHE A 11 -9.72 1.04 -73.71
C PHE A 11 -8.56 1.09 -72.71
N GLY A 12 -7.53 1.90 -72.98
CA GLY A 12 -6.42 2.12 -72.06
C GLY A 12 -6.86 2.74 -70.72
N ILE A 13 -7.75 3.74 -70.75
CA ILE A 13 -8.28 4.39 -69.54
C ILE A 13 -9.14 3.42 -68.73
N VAL A 14 -10.03 2.67 -69.38
CA VAL A 14 -10.86 1.66 -68.70
C VAL A 14 -9.98 0.56 -68.09
N PHE A 15 -8.94 0.11 -68.79
CA PHE A 15 -8.00 -0.87 -68.25
C PHE A 15 -7.23 -0.33 -67.04
N ILE A 16 -6.72 0.91 -67.10
CA ILE A 16 -6.07 1.55 -65.96
C ILE A 16 -7.04 1.69 -64.78
N PHE A 17 -8.30 2.06 -65.04
CA PHE A 17 -9.30 2.17 -64.00
C PHE A 17 -9.58 0.83 -63.31
N ILE A 18 -9.68 -0.25 -64.08
CA ILE A 18 -9.84 -1.62 -63.55
C ILE A 18 -8.62 -2.03 -62.73
N VAL A 19 -7.40 -1.75 -63.21
CA VAL A 19 -6.17 -2.07 -62.48
C VAL A 19 -6.09 -1.27 -61.18
N VAL A 20 -6.39 0.03 -61.20
CA VAL A 20 -6.41 0.88 -59.99
C VAL A 20 -7.48 0.39 -59.01
N ALA A 21 -8.68 0.07 -59.48
CA ALA A 21 -9.74 -0.47 -58.64
C ALA A 21 -9.36 -1.83 -58.03
N ALA A 22 -8.71 -2.70 -58.79
CA ALA A 22 -8.21 -3.98 -58.31
C ALA A 22 -7.11 -3.80 -57.26
N VAL A 23 -6.14 -2.91 -57.49
CA VAL A 23 -5.08 -2.58 -56.53
C VAL A 23 -5.65 -1.97 -55.25
N LEU A 24 -6.60 -1.03 -55.36
CA LEU A 24 -7.27 -0.44 -54.20
C LEU A 24 -8.08 -1.48 -53.41
N SER A 25 -8.79 -2.37 -54.10
CA SER A 25 -9.55 -3.45 -53.45
C SER A 25 -8.63 -4.45 -52.75
N LEU A 26 -7.49 -4.79 -53.37
CA LEU A 26 -6.48 -5.66 -52.74
C LEU A 26 -5.86 -4.98 -51.51
N TYR A 27 -5.53 -3.69 -51.62
CA TYR A 27 -4.99 -2.91 -50.51
C TYR A 27 -5.95 -2.88 -49.32
N GLN A 28 -7.24 -2.63 -49.54
CA GLN A 28 -8.26 -2.65 -48.47
C GLN A 28 -8.42 -4.05 -47.85
N ALA A 29 -8.20 -5.13 -48.60
CA ALA A 29 -8.30 -6.50 -48.08
C ALA A 29 -7.07 -6.97 -47.26
N PHE A 30 -5.90 -6.33 -47.45
CA PHE A 30 -4.64 -6.72 -46.81
C PHE A 30 -4.12 -5.74 -45.76
N VAL A 31 -4.76 -4.58 -45.59
CA VAL A 31 -4.49 -3.67 -44.47
C VAL A 31 -5.27 -4.19 -43.25
N PRO A 32 -4.61 -4.73 -42.21
CA PRO A 32 -5.31 -5.15 -41.00
C PRO A 32 -5.97 -3.94 -40.35
N GLU A 33 -7.23 -4.09 -39.91
CA GLU A 33 -7.89 -3.10 -39.06
C GLU A 33 -7.03 -2.83 -37.83
N PRO A 34 -7.04 -1.60 -37.30
CA PRO A 34 -6.27 -1.34 -36.11
C PRO A 34 -6.82 -2.10 -34.91
N THR A 35 -6.05 -3.06 -34.41
CA THR A 35 -6.46 -3.99 -33.37
C THR A 35 -5.78 -3.65 -32.07
N CYS A 36 -6.34 -2.68 -31.36
CA CYS A 36 -5.88 -2.24 -30.04
C CYS A 36 -6.09 -3.27 -28.90
N PHE A 37 -6.29 -4.55 -29.23
CA PHE A 37 -6.59 -5.64 -28.29
C PHE A 37 -6.00 -6.99 -28.74
N ASP A 38 -4.97 -6.95 -29.60
CA ASP A 38 -4.36 -8.15 -30.19
C ASP A 38 -3.13 -8.64 -29.40
N GLY A 39 -2.74 -7.94 -28.33
CA GLY A 39 -1.62 -8.29 -27.48
C GLY A 39 -0.25 -7.97 -28.09
N ARG A 40 -0.21 -7.15 -29.16
CA ARG A 40 1.03 -6.77 -29.84
C ARG A 40 1.14 -5.26 -29.94
N GLN A 41 2.33 -4.73 -29.59
CA GLN A 41 2.62 -3.32 -29.82
C GLN A 41 2.83 -3.04 -31.31
N ASN A 42 1.79 -2.58 -32.00
CA ASN A 42 1.82 -2.26 -33.43
C ASN A 42 1.17 -0.89 -33.70
N GLN A 43 1.10 -0.47 -34.97
CA GLN A 43 0.27 0.68 -35.40
C GLN A 43 0.43 1.98 -34.59
N GLU A 44 1.68 2.31 -34.24
CA GLU A 44 2.05 3.51 -33.49
C GLU A 44 1.55 3.55 -32.03
N GLU A 45 1.21 2.39 -31.45
CA GLU A 45 0.93 2.25 -30.02
C GLU A 45 2.13 2.62 -29.13
N GLU A 46 1.86 3.28 -28.00
CA GLU A 46 2.87 3.63 -27.00
C GLU A 46 3.27 2.42 -26.14
N LYS A 47 2.32 1.53 -25.86
CA LYS A 47 2.51 0.21 -25.22
C LYS A 47 1.55 -0.78 -25.86
N VAL A 48 1.78 -2.07 -25.64
CA VAL A 48 0.87 -3.14 -26.12
C VAL A 48 -0.59 -2.77 -25.83
N ASP A 49 -1.41 -2.71 -26.88
CA ASP A 49 -2.85 -2.46 -26.84
C ASP A 49 -3.25 -1.06 -26.30
N CYS A 50 -2.35 -0.07 -26.28
CA CYS A 50 -2.70 1.31 -25.88
C CYS A 50 -1.76 2.41 -26.41
N GLY A 51 -2.28 3.63 -26.46
CA GLY A 51 -1.56 4.83 -26.90
C GLY A 51 -1.51 4.96 -28.42
N GLY A 52 -0.88 6.04 -28.90
CA GLY A 52 -0.88 6.35 -30.33
C GLY A 52 -2.19 7.00 -30.81
N PRO A 53 -2.28 7.35 -32.10
CA PRO A 53 -3.43 8.09 -32.65
C PRO A 53 -4.70 7.26 -32.81
N TYR A 54 -4.59 5.93 -32.83
CA TYR A 54 -5.70 5.02 -33.14
C TYR A 54 -6.22 4.21 -31.93
N CYS A 55 -5.45 4.13 -30.84
CA CYS A 55 -5.83 3.39 -29.64
C CYS A 55 -6.07 4.30 -28.44
N MET A 56 -6.78 3.78 -27.43
CA MET A 56 -7.06 4.54 -26.22
C MET A 56 -5.75 4.89 -25.48
N ALA A 57 -5.69 6.07 -24.86
CA ALA A 57 -4.51 6.48 -24.11
C ALA A 57 -4.10 5.42 -23.07
N CYS A 58 -2.80 5.15 -22.98
CA CYS A 58 -2.29 4.23 -21.98
C CYS A 58 -2.64 4.72 -20.58
N LYS A 59 -3.12 3.81 -19.73
CA LYS A 59 -3.40 4.11 -18.33
C LYS A 59 -2.09 4.43 -17.60
N VAL A 60 -1.76 5.71 -17.46
CA VAL A 60 -0.67 6.17 -16.61
C VAL A 60 -1.15 6.09 -15.16
N THR A 61 -0.69 5.08 -14.44
CA THR A 61 -0.97 5.00 -13.00
C THR A 61 0.01 5.91 -12.28
N LYS A 62 -0.43 7.12 -11.92
CA LYS A 62 0.35 8.00 -11.04
C LYS A 62 0.33 7.39 -9.64
N LEU A 63 1.51 7.04 -9.14
CA LEU A 63 1.67 6.55 -7.78
C LEU A 63 1.87 7.72 -6.83
N GLU A 64 1.16 7.70 -5.72
CA GLU A 64 1.32 8.65 -4.62
C GLU A 64 2.34 8.11 -3.62
N ASP A 65 3.14 8.99 -3.02
CA ASP A 65 4.02 8.61 -1.93
C ASP A 65 3.23 8.12 -0.71
N ILE A 66 3.89 7.39 0.19
CA ILE A 66 3.31 7.01 1.48
C ILE A 66 3.02 8.29 2.26
N ALA A 67 1.74 8.53 2.56
CA ALA A 67 1.32 9.70 3.31
C ALA A 67 1.55 9.48 4.80
N VAL A 68 2.26 10.39 5.46
CA VAL A 68 2.38 10.43 6.93
C VAL A 68 1.21 11.24 7.48
N ALA A 69 0.26 10.58 8.14
CA ALA A 69 -0.96 11.20 8.64
C ALA A 69 -0.75 11.91 9.99
N SER A 70 0.04 11.31 10.88
CA SER A 70 0.36 11.88 12.20
C SER A 70 1.52 11.13 12.83
N TYR A 71 2.23 11.75 13.76
CA TYR A 71 3.19 11.08 14.62
C TYR A 71 3.21 11.69 16.01
N HIS A 72 3.49 10.88 17.03
CA HIS A 72 3.49 11.28 18.43
C HIS A 72 4.58 10.56 19.21
N VAL A 73 5.04 11.20 20.28
CA VAL A 73 6.05 10.68 21.20
C VAL A 73 5.54 10.80 22.64
N PHE A 74 5.75 9.78 23.45
CA PHE A 74 5.29 9.71 24.84
C PHE A 74 6.45 9.39 25.77
N LEU A 75 6.56 10.10 26.89
CA LEU A 75 7.50 9.74 27.96
C LEU A 75 6.89 8.63 28.84
N VAL A 76 7.53 7.46 28.86
CA VAL A 76 7.12 6.23 29.52
C VAL A 76 8.27 5.71 30.40
N GLY A 77 8.14 5.88 31.72
CA GLY A 77 9.09 5.29 32.67
C GLY A 77 10.55 5.74 32.52
N GLY A 78 10.81 6.94 31.98
CA GLY A 78 12.15 7.45 31.69
C GLY A 78 12.67 7.12 30.28
N THR A 79 11.95 6.30 29.53
CA THR A 79 12.16 6.06 28.09
C THR A 79 11.04 6.69 27.28
N TYR A 80 11.15 6.62 25.96
CA TYR A 80 10.15 7.17 25.04
C TYR A 80 9.52 6.08 24.20
N ASP A 81 8.21 6.20 23.98
CA ASP A 81 7.49 5.45 22.96
C ASP A 81 7.15 6.40 21.82
N ALA A 82 7.33 5.95 20.58
CA ALA A 82 7.03 6.71 19.38
C ALA A 82 6.02 5.97 18.51
N ILE A 83 5.11 6.73 17.90
CA ILE A 83 4.14 6.22 16.93
C ILE A 83 4.07 7.13 15.71
N ALA A 84 3.93 6.54 14.53
CA ALA A 84 3.51 7.22 13.31
C ALA A 84 2.33 6.49 12.67
N LYS A 85 1.36 7.22 12.15
CA LYS A 85 0.27 6.70 11.32
C LYS A 85 0.58 7.01 9.87
N ILE A 86 0.67 5.97 9.05
CA ILE A 86 0.95 6.09 7.62
C ILE A 86 -0.22 5.58 6.79
N GLN A 87 -0.33 6.07 5.56
CA GLN A 87 -1.36 5.66 4.61
C GLN A 87 -0.76 5.47 3.22
N ASN A 88 -0.97 4.28 2.68
CA ASN A 88 -0.79 4.03 1.27
C ASN A 88 -2.10 4.31 0.52
N LYS A 89 -2.13 5.38 -0.28
CA LYS A 89 -3.32 5.75 -1.07
C LYS A 89 -3.46 4.93 -2.36
N ASN A 90 -2.43 4.21 -2.78
CA ASN A 90 -2.43 3.42 -3.99
C ASN A 90 -3.21 2.11 -3.78
N GLN A 91 -4.35 1.99 -4.46
CA GLN A 91 -5.30 0.87 -4.27
C GLN A 91 -4.85 -0.49 -4.85
N GLN A 92 -3.82 -0.50 -5.69
CA GLN A 92 -3.34 -1.71 -6.38
C GLN A 92 -1.83 -1.94 -6.21
N ARG A 93 -1.15 -1.07 -5.45
CA ARG A 93 0.30 -1.11 -5.26
C ARG A 93 0.59 -1.04 -3.78
N GLY A 94 1.41 -1.94 -3.29
CA GLY A 94 1.97 -1.85 -1.95
C GLY A 94 3.49 -1.73 -2.02
N VAL A 95 4.11 -1.79 -0.86
CA VAL A 95 5.55 -1.66 -0.68
C VAL A 95 5.99 -2.81 0.18
N ARG A 96 6.80 -3.72 -0.39
CA ARG A 96 7.32 -4.88 0.33
C ARG A 96 8.24 -4.49 1.48
N SER A 97 9.01 -3.43 1.30
CA SER A 97 9.91 -2.90 2.32
C SER A 97 10.16 -1.41 2.06
N PHE A 98 9.97 -0.58 3.07
CA PHE A 98 10.45 0.80 3.12
C PHE A 98 11.21 1.02 4.43
N SER A 99 12.16 1.95 4.43
CA SER A 99 12.84 2.37 5.65
C SER A 99 12.13 3.58 6.25
N TYR A 100 12.13 3.65 7.58
CA TYR A 100 11.62 4.81 8.30
C TYR A 100 12.60 5.28 9.37
N VAL A 101 12.47 6.55 9.75
CA VAL A 101 13.27 7.18 10.81
C VAL A 101 12.38 8.06 11.67
N PHE A 102 12.36 7.78 12.97
CA PHE A 102 11.96 8.75 13.98
C PHE A 102 13.19 9.57 14.39
N THR A 103 13.12 10.88 14.20
CA THR A 103 14.19 11.81 14.61
C THR A 103 13.72 12.62 15.79
N PHE A 104 14.48 12.60 16.89
CA PHE A 104 14.13 13.27 18.14
C PHE A 104 14.96 14.54 18.30
N TYR A 105 14.30 15.62 18.71
CA TYR A 105 14.91 16.93 18.89
C TYR A 105 14.71 17.44 20.32
N ASP A 106 15.64 18.24 20.82
CA ASP A 106 15.43 19.05 22.03
C ASP A 106 14.60 20.32 21.73
N ALA A 107 14.34 21.13 22.75
CA ALA A 107 13.56 22.36 22.61
C ALA A 107 14.26 23.40 21.69
N GLU A 108 15.59 23.33 21.59
CA GLU A 108 16.44 24.17 20.77
C GLU A 108 16.60 23.66 19.32
N LYS A 109 15.88 22.59 18.94
CA LYS A 109 15.91 21.94 17.62
C LYS A 109 17.20 21.20 17.28
N ASN A 110 18.02 20.84 18.27
CA ASN A 110 19.16 19.96 18.04
C ASN A 110 18.70 18.51 18.05
N ILE A 111 19.27 17.68 17.16
CA ILE A 111 19.01 16.24 17.16
C ILE A 111 19.61 15.63 18.43
N ILE A 112 18.79 14.89 19.18
CA ILE A 112 19.19 14.20 20.41
C ILE A 112 19.17 12.66 20.27
N GLY A 113 18.63 12.16 19.17
CA GLY A 113 18.64 10.74 18.83
C GLY A 113 17.81 10.43 17.60
N GLU A 114 17.99 9.22 17.09
CA GLU A 114 17.22 8.68 15.98
C GLU A 114 16.86 7.22 16.28
N LYS A 115 15.68 6.81 15.84
CA LYS A 115 15.27 5.41 15.82
C LYS A 115 14.90 5.02 14.39
N ARG A 116 15.67 4.09 13.83
CA ARG A 116 15.56 3.62 12.44
C ARG A 116 14.94 2.23 12.42
N GLY A 117 14.12 1.97 11.40
CA GLY A 117 13.53 0.66 11.18
C GLY A 117 13.11 0.48 9.73
N ALA A 118 12.51 -0.66 9.44
CA ALA A 118 11.91 -0.98 8.16
C ALA A 118 10.56 -1.65 8.39
N ASP A 119 9.62 -1.44 7.46
CA ASP A 119 8.30 -2.07 7.49
C ASP A 119 7.77 -2.23 6.05
N TYR A 120 6.58 -2.79 5.90
CA TYR A 120 5.84 -2.93 4.66
C TYR A 120 4.53 -2.16 4.74
N VAL A 121 3.91 -1.89 3.59
CA VAL A 121 2.54 -1.38 3.54
C VAL A 121 1.78 -1.98 2.36
N LEU A 122 0.62 -2.55 2.63
CA LEU A 122 -0.24 -3.14 1.61
C LEU A 122 -0.98 -2.05 0.81
N ALA A 123 -1.51 -2.43 -0.35
CA ALA A 123 -2.32 -1.57 -1.19
C ALA A 123 -3.52 -0.99 -0.42
N GLY A 124 -3.71 0.33 -0.49
CA GLY A 124 -4.81 1.03 0.19
C GLY A 124 -4.74 1.04 1.73
N GLN A 125 -3.69 0.48 2.33
CA GLN A 125 -3.62 0.27 3.78
C GLN A 125 -3.29 1.55 4.55
N THR A 126 -3.98 1.74 5.68
CA THR A 126 -3.53 2.59 6.78
C THR A 126 -2.90 1.70 7.85
N ARG A 127 -1.76 2.11 8.42
CA ARG A 127 -0.98 1.32 9.37
C ARG A 127 -0.32 2.23 10.41
N TYR A 128 -0.15 1.72 11.62
CA TYR A 128 0.70 2.31 12.65
C TYR A 128 2.12 1.73 12.64
N ILE A 129 3.12 2.60 12.72
CA ILE A 129 4.51 2.25 13.01
C ILE A 129 4.75 2.60 14.48
N ILE A 130 5.11 1.62 15.30
CA ILE A 130 5.27 1.78 16.75
C ILE A 130 6.67 1.33 17.14
N GLU A 131 7.35 2.16 17.94
CA GLU A 131 8.64 1.85 18.54
C GLU A 131 8.57 2.19 20.03
N ASN A 132 8.63 1.15 20.88
CA ASN A 132 8.56 1.30 22.33
C ASN A 132 9.96 1.27 22.97
N ASN A 133 10.08 1.80 24.19
CA ASN A 133 11.28 1.70 25.04
C ASN A 133 12.54 2.33 24.42
N ILE A 134 12.40 3.51 23.81
CA ILE A 134 13.49 4.27 23.20
C ILE A 134 14.24 5.05 24.30
N ALA A 135 15.50 4.68 24.54
CA ALA A 135 16.36 5.37 25.50
C ALA A 135 17.02 6.59 24.86
N LEU A 136 16.81 7.78 25.46
CA LEU A 136 17.41 9.05 25.04
C LEU A 136 18.06 9.74 26.25
N PHE A 137 19.18 10.42 26.03
CA PHE A 137 19.97 11.07 27.09
C PHE A 137 19.49 12.49 27.44
N LYS A 138 18.61 13.06 26.62
CA LYS A 138 18.05 14.40 26.78
C LYS A 138 16.53 14.36 26.65
N PRO A 139 15.81 15.31 27.28
CA PRO A 139 14.37 15.40 27.13
C PRO A 139 13.99 15.78 25.68
N VAL A 140 13.01 15.07 25.14
CA VAL A 140 12.44 15.36 23.81
C VAL A 140 11.57 16.61 23.87
N GLY A 141 11.89 17.60 23.04
CA GLY A 141 11.04 18.75 22.76
C GLY A 141 10.02 18.46 21.67
N PHE A 142 10.46 17.88 20.55
CA PHE A 142 9.61 17.42 19.46
C PHE A 142 10.26 16.27 18.69
N MET A 143 9.48 15.60 17.86
CA MET A 143 9.89 14.48 17.03
C MET A 143 9.46 14.73 15.60
N ASP A 144 10.22 14.24 14.64
CA ASP A 144 9.81 14.13 13.24
C ASP A 144 9.83 12.68 12.79
N PHE A 145 9.07 12.36 11.73
CA PHE A 145 8.99 11.04 11.15
C PHE A 145 9.14 11.10 9.64
N THR A 146 10.09 10.35 9.12
CA THR A 146 10.37 10.29 7.68
C THR A 146 10.35 8.87 7.17
N VAL A 147 9.93 8.72 5.91
CA VAL A 147 9.93 7.45 5.17
C VAL A 147 10.82 7.64 3.94
N SER A 148 11.67 6.66 3.63
CA SER A 148 12.65 6.76 2.54
C SER A 148 13.09 5.39 2.00
N PRO A 149 13.55 5.36 0.74
CA PRO A 149 12.74 5.52 -0.47
C PRO A 149 11.80 4.33 -0.68
N VAL A 150 10.72 4.56 -1.43
CA VAL A 150 9.63 3.60 -1.63
C VAL A 150 9.74 2.97 -3.02
N ILE A 151 9.93 1.65 -3.09
CA ILE A 151 9.81 0.88 -4.33
C ILE A 151 8.42 0.24 -4.36
N TRP A 152 7.55 0.74 -5.24
CA TRP A 152 6.19 0.24 -5.37
C TRP A 152 6.15 -1.09 -6.11
N GLU A 153 5.52 -2.08 -5.47
CA GLU A 153 5.28 -3.40 -6.03
C GLU A 153 3.79 -3.61 -6.32
N GLU A 154 3.50 -4.34 -7.39
CA GLU A 154 2.16 -4.79 -7.72
C GLU A 154 1.68 -5.80 -6.68
N GLN A 155 0.63 -5.47 -5.93
CA GLN A 155 0.02 -6.44 -5.03
C GLN A 155 -0.87 -7.36 -5.86
N LYS A 156 -0.34 -8.53 -6.21
CA LYS A 156 -1.08 -9.50 -7.03
C LYS A 156 -2.40 -9.84 -6.33
N ILE A 157 -3.50 -9.45 -6.96
CA ILE A 157 -4.87 -9.65 -6.49
C ILE A 157 -5.18 -11.14 -6.23
N SER A 158 -4.40 -12.05 -6.80
CA SER A 158 -4.52 -13.51 -6.60
C SER A 158 -4.44 -13.97 -5.15
N ILE A 159 -3.91 -13.15 -4.23
CA ILE A 159 -3.85 -13.48 -2.79
C ILE A 159 -5.03 -12.82 -2.02
N GLY A 160 -5.82 -11.94 -2.62
CA GLY A 160 -6.90 -11.21 -1.92
C GLY A 160 -6.40 -10.34 -0.75
N PRO A 161 -7.28 -9.53 -0.11
CA PRO A 161 -6.92 -8.80 1.11
C PRO A 161 -6.90 -9.75 2.33
N ALA A 162 -5.97 -9.52 3.27
CA ALA A 162 -6.01 -10.18 4.56
C ALA A 162 -7.13 -9.58 5.43
N ALA A 163 -8.23 -10.31 5.58
CA ALA A 163 -9.32 -9.97 6.50
C ALA A 163 -8.98 -10.45 7.91
N LEU A 164 -8.43 -9.53 8.72
CA LEU A 164 -8.00 -9.78 10.09
C LEU A 164 -8.74 -8.86 11.08
N PRO A 165 -10.07 -8.96 11.23
CA PRO A 165 -10.80 -8.11 12.15
C PRO A 165 -10.42 -8.37 13.63
N VAL A 166 -10.42 -7.30 14.41
CA VAL A 166 -10.13 -7.32 15.86
C VAL A 166 -11.39 -6.97 16.64
N PHE A 167 -11.78 -7.86 17.55
CA PHE A 167 -13.01 -7.77 18.35
C PHE A 167 -12.72 -7.81 19.86
N SER A 168 -13.79 -7.64 20.66
CA SER A 168 -13.77 -7.81 22.12
C SER A 168 -12.68 -6.99 22.84
N LYS A 169 -12.34 -5.83 22.26
CA LYS A 169 -11.32 -4.92 22.77
C LYS A 169 -11.73 -4.42 24.16
N LYS A 170 -10.88 -4.66 25.15
CA LYS A 170 -11.12 -4.21 26.53
C LYS A 170 -9.85 -3.64 27.11
N TYR A 171 -9.98 -2.49 27.75
CA TYR A 171 -8.94 -1.86 28.53
C TYR A 171 -9.15 -2.18 30.01
N GLU A 172 -8.08 -2.55 30.70
CA GLU A 172 -8.08 -2.80 32.13
C GLU A 172 -6.86 -2.11 32.77
N GLN A 173 -7.08 -1.46 33.92
CA GLN A 173 -5.99 -0.92 34.72
C GLN A 173 -5.35 -2.04 35.55
N GLY A 174 -4.03 -2.12 35.49
CA GLY A 174 -3.23 -3.02 36.31
C GLY A 174 -2.72 -2.32 37.57
N THR A 175 -2.36 -3.10 38.58
CA THR A 175 -1.77 -2.60 39.83
C THR A 175 -0.25 -2.37 39.74
N GLY A 176 0.37 -2.50 38.55
CA GLY A 176 1.81 -2.32 38.34
C GLY A 176 2.70 -3.48 38.83
N SER A 177 2.16 -4.45 39.57
CA SER A 177 2.90 -5.57 40.16
C SER A 177 3.24 -6.72 39.21
N GLN A 178 2.61 -6.78 38.02
CA GLN A 178 2.85 -7.82 36.99
C GLN A 178 3.38 -7.24 35.66
N GLY A 179 4.21 -6.20 35.72
CA GLY A 179 4.93 -5.68 34.55
C GLY A 179 4.14 -4.74 33.63
N GLY A 180 2.89 -4.42 33.97
CA GLY A 180 2.08 -3.41 33.28
C GLY A 180 1.20 -2.63 34.24
N PHE A 181 1.03 -1.33 33.98
CA PHE A 181 0.09 -0.47 34.71
C PHE A 181 -1.29 -0.43 34.06
N ALA A 182 -1.37 -0.85 32.80
CA ALA A 182 -2.61 -1.10 32.10
C ALA A 182 -2.38 -2.17 31.03
N HIS A 183 -3.44 -2.87 30.65
CA HIS A 183 -3.40 -3.81 29.55
C HIS A 183 -4.64 -3.71 28.69
N VAL A 184 -4.45 -3.96 27.41
CA VAL A 184 -5.55 -4.15 26.46
C VAL A 184 -5.58 -5.62 26.07
N VAL A 185 -6.76 -6.22 26.17
CA VAL A 185 -7.05 -7.53 25.59
C VAL A 185 -7.98 -7.37 24.40
N GLY A 186 -7.89 -8.31 23.46
CA GLY A 186 -8.81 -8.43 22.34
C GLY A 186 -8.63 -9.76 21.64
N THR A 187 -9.48 -10.01 20.65
CA THR A 187 -9.45 -11.24 19.86
C THR A 187 -9.30 -10.88 18.39
N VAL A 188 -8.26 -11.38 17.74
CA VAL A 188 -8.14 -11.34 16.28
C VAL A 188 -8.81 -12.57 15.68
N GLN A 189 -9.47 -12.43 14.54
CA GLN A 189 -9.97 -13.55 13.76
C GLN A 189 -9.34 -13.52 12.37
N ASN A 190 -8.99 -14.69 11.84
CA ASN A 190 -8.63 -14.81 10.43
C ASN A 190 -9.85 -15.17 9.59
N GLU A 191 -10.38 -14.20 8.86
CA GLU A 191 -11.48 -14.39 7.91
C GLU A 191 -10.99 -14.55 6.46
N SER A 192 -9.68 -14.54 6.25
CA SER A 192 -9.06 -14.75 4.94
C SER A 192 -9.02 -16.24 4.62
N PRO A 193 -9.04 -16.67 3.33
CA PRO A 193 -8.96 -18.08 2.93
C PRO A 193 -7.58 -18.74 3.12
N TYR A 194 -6.66 -18.09 3.85
CA TYR A 194 -5.27 -18.52 4.04
C TYR A 194 -4.94 -18.66 5.52
N SER A 195 -3.86 -19.38 5.84
CA SER A 195 -3.27 -19.38 7.17
C SER A 195 -2.03 -18.50 7.20
N PHE A 196 -1.83 -17.76 8.29
CA PHE A 196 -0.70 -16.84 8.43
C PHE A 196 0.32 -17.33 9.44
N SER A 197 1.62 -17.24 9.12
CA SER A 197 2.71 -17.62 10.04
C SER A 197 2.89 -16.59 11.15
N THR A 198 2.73 -15.30 10.85
CA THR A 198 2.83 -14.19 11.80
C THR A 198 1.76 -13.14 11.52
N ILE A 199 1.21 -12.56 12.59
CA ILE A 199 0.29 -11.44 12.53
C ILE A 199 0.74 -10.40 13.55
N ASP A 200 0.93 -9.17 13.10
CA ASP A 200 1.20 -8.04 13.97
C ASP A 200 -0.13 -7.41 14.38
N VAL A 201 -0.29 -7.21 15.68
CA VAL A 201 -1.43 -6.50 16.26
C VAL A 201 -0.91 -5.23 16.89
N ALA A 202 -1.32 -4.09 16.33
CA ALA A 202 -1.07 -2.77 16.88
C ALA A 202 -2.30 -2.29 17.65
N VAL A 203 -2.10 -1.70 18.82
CA VAL A 203 -3.15 -1.05 19.61
C VAL A 203 -2.73 0.37 19.94
N VAL A 204 -3.64 1.31 19.69
CA VAL A 204 -3.51 2.72 20.04
C VAL A 204 -4.67 3.12 20.94
N LEU A 205 -4.33 3.60 22.12
CA LEU A 205 -5.29 4.17 23.06
C LEU A 205 -5.52 5.63 22.68
N LEU A 206 -6.77 6.02 22.45
CA LEU A 206 -7.14 7.35 21.99
C LEU A 206 -7.95 8.10 23.05
N ASP A 207 -7.72 9.40 23.15
CA ASP A 207 -8.55 10.30 23.95
C ASP A 207 -9.85 10.68 23.22
N LYS A 208 -10.68 11.50 23.87
CA LYS A 208 -11.97 11.99 23.33
C LYS A 208 -11.82 12.81 22.04
N ASN A 209 -10.63 13.34 21.76
CA ASN A 209 -10.30 14.12 20.56
C ASN A 209 -9.58 13.26 19.50
N ARG A 210 -9.52 11.93 19.70
CA ARG A 210 -8.78 10.97 18.87
C ARG A 210 -7.27 11.22 18.82
N GLN A 211 -6.72 11.80 19.89
CA GLN A 211 -5.28 11.92 20.06
C GLN A 211 -4.71 10.68 20.76
N PRO A 212 -3.57 10.14 20.30
CA PRO A 212 -2.91 9.03 20.96
C PRO A 212 -2.50 9.34 22.41
N LEU A 213 -2.85 8.45 23.34
CA LEU A 213 -2.44 8.47 24.74
C LEU A 213 -1.28 7.50 25.01
N ALA A 214 -1.32 6.35 24.34
CA ALA A 214 -0.28 5.33 24.37
C ALA A 214 -0.46 4.39 23.18
N ALA A 215 0.60 3.71 22.80
CA ALA A 215 0.58 2.72 21.73
C ALA A 215 1.47 1.54 22.08
N GLY A 216 1.05 0.37 21.65
CA GLY A 216 1.81 -0.86 21.82
C GLY A 216 1.51 -1.81 20.69
N GLN A 217 2.39 -2.79 20.54
CA GLN A 217 2.26 -3.82 19.52
C GLN A 217 2.63 -5.18 20.10
N THR A 218 2.06 -6.22 19.52
CA THR A 218 2.41 -7.60 19.80
C THR A 218 2.35 -8.40 18.51
N GLN A 219 3.00 -9.56 18.49
CA GLN A 219 2.98 -10.46 17.36
C GLN A 219 2.37 -11.80 17.78
N ILE A 220 1.42 -12.28 16.98
CA ILE A 220 0.80 -13.59 17.12
C ILE A 220 1.48 -14.53 16.14
N SER A 221 2.00 -15.66 16.64
CA SER A 221 2.59 -16.70 15.82
C SER A 221 1.53 -17.74 15.43
N GLY A 222 1.29 -17.89 14.14
CA GLY A 222 0.39 -18.89 13.56
C GLY A 222 -1.08 -18.57 13.80
N LEU A 223 -1.81 -18.23 12.73
CA LEU A 223 -3.27 -18.11 12.77
C LEU A 223 -3.90 -18.77 11.54
N ARG A 224 -4.60 -19.89 11.76
CA ARG A 224 -5.20 -20.69 10.68
C ARG A 224 -6.44 -20.01 10.09
N PHE A 225 -6.83 -20.44 8.90
CA PHE A 225 -8.13 -20.09 8.30
C PHE A 225 -9.28 -20.24 9.32
N GLY A 226 -10.08 -19.19 9.52
CA GLY A 226 -11.23 -19.18 10.42
C GLY A 226 -10.90 -19.17 11.92
N GLU A 227 -9.61 -19.21 12.29
CA GLU A 227 -9.19 -19.26 13.68
C GLU A 227 -9.36 -17.91 14.38
N LYS A 228 -9.72 -17.97 15.68
CA LYS A 228 -9.71 -16.83 16.60
C LYS A 228 -8.57 -16.97 17.59
N ARG A 229 -7.88 -15.87 17.89
CA ARG A 229 -6.84 -15.84 18.90
C ARG A 229 -6.89 -14.58 19.74
N ASP A 230 -6.81 -14.77 21.05
CA ASP A 230 -6.71 -13.66 21.98
C ASP A 230 -5.28 -13.11 22.02
N PHE A 231 -5.18 -11.80 22.19
CA PHE A 231 -3.92 -11.11 22.41
C PHE A 231 -4.04 -10.19 23.63
N THR A 232 -2.88 -9.91 24.22
CA THR A 232 -2.73 -8.96 25.32
C THR A 232 -1.56 -8.04 25.00
N ILE A 233 -1.76 -6.73 25.16
CA ILE A 233 -0.70 -5.72 25.09
C ILE A 233 -0.62 -5.04 26.46
N LEU A 234 0.58 -5.03 27.03
CA LEU A 234 0.87 -4.39 28.30
C LEU A 234 1.44 -2.99 28.06
N PHE A 235 0.98 -2.02 28.85
CA PHE A 235 1.47 -0.64 28.83
C PHE A 235 2.29 -0.37 30.09
N ALA A 236 3.51 0.12 29.90
CA ALA A 236 4.51 0.31 30.96
C ALA A 236 4.30 1.58 31.81
N LYS A 237 3.27 2.39 31.52
CA LYS A 237 2.89 3.57 32.32
C LYS A 237 1.41 3.54 32.60
N GLY A 238 1.00 4.08 33.75
CA GLY A 238 -0.40 4.34 34.05
C GLY A 238 -1.00 5.23 32.98
N THR A 239 -1.72 4.62 32.05
CA THR A 239 -2.44 5.32 31.00
C THR A 239 -3.78 5.78 31.57
N PRO A 240 -4.24 7.01 31.29
CA PRO A 240 -5.60 7.39 31.57
C PRO A 240 -6.59 6.45 30.87
N MET A 241 -7.81 6.36 31.40
CA MET A 241 -8.89 5.62 30.74
C MET A 241 -9.07 6.15 29.31
N PRO A 242 -8.90 5.31 28.27
CA PRO A 242 -9.07 5.75 26.89
C PRO A 242 -10.55 6.00 26.57
N ALA A 243 -10.81 6.93 25.67
CA ALA A 243 -12.15 7.11 25.10
C ALA A 243 -12.42 6.10 23.98
N GLU A 244 -11.38 5.70 23.25
CA GLU A 244 -11.45 4.73 22.15
C GLU A 244 -10.20 3.83 22.17
N ILE A 245 -10.39 2.56 21.81
CA ILE A 245 -9.30 1.60 21.59
C ILE A 245 -9.28 1.30 20.08
N ASP A 246 -8.30 1.86 19.39
CA ASP A 246 -8.04 1.53 17.99
C ASP A 246 -7.09 0.33 17.95
N ALA A 247 -7.47 -0.71 17.22
CA ALA A 247 -6.67 -1.93 17.13
C ALA A 247 -6.71 -2.47 15.72
N GLU A 248 -5.53 -2.68 15.15
CA GLU A 248 -5.34 -3.12 13.77
C GLU A 248 -4.49 -4.39 13.79
N ALA A 249 -5.02 -5.48 13.23
CA ALA A 249 -4.25 -6.68 12.95
C ALA A 249 -3.86 -6.71 11.47
N SER A 250 -2.63 -7.13 11.21
CA SER A 250 -2.03 -7.06 9.89
C SER A 250 -0.97 -8.13 9.70
N THR A 251 -0.67 -8.44 8.45
CA THR A 251 0.29 -9.49 8.11
C THR A 251 0.97 -9.16 6.79
N ASN A 252 2.25 -9.53 6.66
CA ASN A 252 3.02 -9.22 5.46
C ASN A 252 2.66 -10.19 4.34
N LEU A 253 1.84 -9.73 3.39
CA LEU A 253 1.47 -10.51 2.21
C LEU A 253 2.56 -10.54 1.12
N PHE A 254 3.59 -9.71 1.24
CA PHE A 254 4.75 -9.76 0.34
C PHE A 254 5.79 -10.81 0.77
N ASP A 255 5.67 -11.36 1.99
CA ASP A 255 6.52 -12.46 2.46
C ASP A 255 5.87 -13.82 2.15
N PRO A 256 6.39 -14.60 1.19
CA PRO A 256 5.81 -15.87 0.81
C PRO A 256 5.90 -16.93 1.92
N SER A 257 6.78 -16.76 2.91
CA SER A 257 6.87 -17.68 4.06
C SER A 257 5.71 -17.50 5.05
N ASN A 258 5.01 -16.36 4.92
CA ASN A 258 3.99 -15.93 5.85
C ASN A 258 2.57 -16.36 5.44
N VAL A 259 2.33 -16.67 4.16
CA VAL A 259 1.01 -17.10 3.66
C VAL A 259 1.04 -18.59 3.32
N ARG A 260 0.12 -19.38 3.88
CA ARG A 260 0.01 -20.83 3.69
C ARG A 260 -1.41 -21.27 3.34
#